data_AF-A0A2V7GN20-F1
#
_entry.id   AF-A0A2V7GN20-F1
#
_cell.length_a   1.000
_cell.length_b   1.000
_cell.length_c   1.000
_cell.angle_alpha   90.00
_cell.angle_beta   90.00
_cell.angle_gamma   90.00
#
_symmetry.space_group_name_H-M   'P 1'
#
loop_
_entity.id
_entity.type
_entity.pdbx_description
1 polymer ?
#
loop_
_entity_poly.entity_id
_entity_poly.type
_entity_poly.pdbx_seq_one_letter_code
_entity_poly.pdbx_strand_id
1 'polypeptide(L)'
;MNAAKLPAAVLALGALALGCEPADRPAPVGPTAGNLMADAEVDDAPAWSAWSVPVNLGAVVNSASNDQHPSISKDGLSLYFVSNRPGGYGGNDIWITQRTTVEDPWGPPQNLGSAINTSSSDFAPDLTIDGHHLYLNSTRPGGCGGSDLYVARRRDKGDDFGWSPPQNLGCSISTIYDESGPTFFDDEATGTQFLYFTSFNRPDGLGDFDIYVSTRRGDEDAWGPGVDVVEVNGP
;
A
#
# COMPACT_ATOMS: atom_id res chain seq x y z
N MET A 1 59.72 26.72 -45.94
CA MET A 1 58.39 26.36 -46.49
C MET A 1 58.44 24.90 -46.89
N ASN A 2 58.04 24.01 -45.97
CA ASN A 2 57.97 22.56 -46.21
C ASN A 2 56.55 22.12 -45.87
N ALA A 3 55.88 21.52 -46.85
CA ALA A 3 54.61 20.86 -46.67
C ALA A 3 54.86 19.43 -46.19
N ALA A 4 54.21 19.04 -45.09
CA ALA A 4 54.05 17.64 -44.70
C ALA A 4 52.60 17.43 -44.24
N LYS A 5 51.91 16.54 -44.96
CA LYS A 5 50.58 16.02 -44.64
C LYS A 5 50.66 15.09 -43.41
N LEU A 6 49.65 15.14 -42.55
CA LEU A 6 49.27 14.04 -41.65
C LEU A 6 47.75 13.83 -41.74
N PRO A 7 47.25 12.57 -41.74
CA PRO A 7 45.85 12.26 -41.96
C PRO A 7 45.05 12.20 -40.66
N ALA A 8 43.73 12.29 -40.81
CA ALA A 8 42.73 12.21 -39.76
C ALA A 8 42.78 10.88 -39.00
N ALA A 9 42.79 10.95 -37.67
CA ALA A 9 42.49 9.82 -36.80
C ALA A 9 41.01 9.89 -36.40
N VAL A 10 40.22 8.96 -36.92
CA VAL A 10 38.87 8.68 -36.43
C VAL A 10 39.02 7.84 -35.16
N LEU A 11 38.68 8.40 -34.00
CA LEU A 11 38.49 7.60 -32.79
C LEU A 11 37.12 6.91 -32.90
N ALA A 12 37.13 5.61 -33.18
CA ALA A 12 35.98 4.76 -32.89
C ALA A 12 36.05 4.36 -31.40
N LEU A 13 35.20 4.97 -30.56
CA LEU A 13 34.90 4.41 -29.25
C LEU A 13 33.99 3.19 -29.45
N GLY A 14 34.57 2.00 -29.38
CA GLY A 14 33.80 0.77 -29.19
C GLY A 14 33.29 0.72 -27.75
N ALA A 15 32.04 1.08 -27.53
CA ALA A 15 31.35 0.74 -26.30
C ALA A 15 30.97 -0.75 -26.34
N LEU A 16 31.61 -1.58 -25.51
CA LEU A 16 31.06 -2.89 -25.18
C LEU A 16 29.79 -2.65 -24.34
N ALA A 17 28.64 -2.66 -25.00
CA ALA A 17 27.39 -2.94 -24.31
C ALA A 17 27.35 -4.45 -24.06
N LEU A 18 27.79 -4.88 -22.87
CA LEU A 18 27.33 -6.15 -22.32
C LEU A 18 25.84 -5.97 -22.04
N GLY A 19 25.02 -6.38 -23.00
CA GLY A 19 23.59 -6.54 -22.80
C GLY A 19 23.37 -7.56 -21.69
N CYS A 20 22.75 -7.12 -20.60
CA CYS A 20 22.18 -8.04 -19.62
C CYS A 20 20.91 -8.59 -20.29
N GLU A 21 20.93 -9.86 -20.68
CA GLU A 21 19.78 -10.52 -21.29
C GLU A 21 18.59 -10.49 -20.30
N PRO A 22 17.35 -10.30 -20.77
CA PRO A 22 16.16 -10.32 -19.90
C PRO A 22 15.91 -11.67 -19.20
N ALA A 23 16.72 -12.69 -19.50
CA ALA A 23 16.63 -14.03 -18.94
C ALA A 23 17.32 -14.21 -17.56
N ASP A 24 18.11 -13.23 -17.11
CA ASP A 24 18.88 -13.33 -15.85
C ASP A 24 18.21 -12.66 -14.63
N ARG A 25 16.96 -12.21 -14.75
CA ARG A 25 16.19 -11.77 -13.57
C ARG A 25 15.52 -12.98 -12.93
N PRO A 26 15.90 -13.37 -11.69
CA PRO A 26 15.10 -14.35 -10.96
C PRO A 26 13.67 -13.78 -10.82
N ALA A 27 12.68 -14.63 -11.09
CA ALA A 27 11.29 -14.31 -10.82
C ALA A 27 11.15 -13.83 -9.36
N PRO A 28 10.20 -12.91 -9.04
CA PRO A 28 9.87 -12.61 -7.66
C PRO A 28 9.58 -13.93 -6.96
N VAL A 29 10.45 -14.31 -6.03
CA VAL A 29 10.22 -15.45 -5.16
C VAL A 29 9.16 -14.95 -4.18
N GLY A 30 7.88 -15.22 -4.47
CA GLY A 30 6.84 -15.18 -3.44
C GLY A 30 7.28 -16.06 -2.27
N PRO A 31 6.76 -15.86 -1.05
CA PRO A 31 7.15 -16.65 0.11
C PRO A 31 6.98 -18.14 -0.21
N THR A 32 8.10 -18.80 -0.52
CA THR A 32 8.11 -20.25 -0.67
C THR A 32 7.74 -20.78 0.70
N ALA A 33 6.72 -21.63 0.76
CA ALA A 33 6.44 -22.45 1.93
C ALA A 33 7.64 -23.39 2.15
N GLY A 34 8.73 -22.83 2.68
CA GLY A 34 9.79 -23.60 3.28
C GLY A 34 9.15 -24.30 4.45
N ASN A 35 9.13 -25.63 4.42
CA ASN A 35 8.87 -26.42 5.60
C ASN A 35 9.96 -26.07 6.62
N LEU A 36 9.71 -25.04 7.42
CA LEU A 36 10.33 -24.87 8.72
C LEU A 36 9.82 -26.06 9.53
N MET A 37 10.52 -27.19 9.42
CA MET A 37 10.47 -28.21 10.46
C MET A 37 11.16 -27.59 11.66
N ALA A 38 10.41 -26.75 12.38
CA ALA A 38 10.68 -26.52 13.78
C ALA A 38 10.64 -27.90 14.44
N ASP A 39 11.71 -28.20 15.14
CA ASP A 39 11.90 -29.23 16.14
C ASP A 39 10.91 -29.10 17.32
N ALA A 40 9.67 -28.66 17.05
CA ALA A 40 8.61 -28.59 18.03
C ALA A 40 8.34 -30.01 18.53
N GLU A 41 8.85 -30.30 19.73
CA GLU A 41 8.33 -31.41 20.52
C GLU A 41 6.82 -31.26 20.61
N VAL A 42 6.10 -32.38 20.59
CA VAL A 42 4.62 -32.43 20.47
C VAL A 42 3.89 -31.63 21.55
N ASP A 43 4.57 -31.24 22.63
CA ASP A 43 4.06 -30.45 23.76
C ASP A 43 4.24 -28.92 23.61
N ASP A 44 4.95 -28.43 22.59
CA ASP A 44 5.22 -26.99 22.36
C ASP A 44 4.37 -26.39 21.21
N ALA A 45 3.33 -27.10 20.75
CA ALA A 45 2.43 -26.56 19.73
C ALA A 45 1.70 -25.30 20.26
N PRO A 46 1.65 -24.19 19.51
CA PRO A 46 0.98 -22.98 19.96
C PRO A 46 -0.49 -23.29 20.30
N ALA A 47 -0.85 -23.07 21.57
CA ALA A 47 -2.23 -23.19 22.04
C ALA A 47 -2.99 -21.92 21.67
N TRP A 48 -3.77 -21.98 20.60
CA TRP A 48 -4.65 -20.89 20.19
C TRP A 48 -5.85 -20.81 21.13
N SER A 49 -6.13 -19.61 21.67
CA SER A 49 -7.39 -19.38 22.39
C SER A 49 -8.56 -19.32 21.42
N ALA A 50 -9.77 -19.62 21.91
CA ALA A 50 -10.98 -19.37 21.13
C ALA A 50 -11.10 -17.88 20.76
N TRP A 51 -11.59 -17.60 19.54
CA TRP A 51 -11.93 -16.25 19.12
C TRP A 51 -13.06 -15.68 20.00
N SER A 52 -12.98 -14.38 20.32
CA SER A 52 -14.08 -13.68 20.98
C SER A 52 -15.24 -13.42 20.02
N VAL A 53 -16.44 -13.24 20.57
CA VAL A 53 -17.60 -12.77 19.79
C VAL A 53 -17.31 -11.35 19.26
N PRO A 54 -17.63 -11.02 17.99
CA PRO A 54 -17.48 -9.66 17.46
C PRO A 54 -18.25 -8.63 18.29
N VAL A 55 -17.64 -7.49 18.55
CA VAL A 55 -18.25 -6.38 19.29
C VAL A 55 -18.63 -5.27 18.31
N ASN A 56 -19.90 -4.87 18.30
CA ASN A 56 -20.36 -3.71 17.55
C ASN A 56 -19.85 -2.43 18.25
N LEU A 57 -19.14 -1.55 17.51
CA LEU A 57 -18.55 -0.31 18.04
C LEU A 57 -19.58 0.76 18.44
N GLY A 58 -20.88 0.48 18.32
CA GLY A 58 -21.97 1.33 18.75
C GLY A 58 -22.16 2.59 17.89
N ALA A 59 -23.20 3.35 18.20
CA ALA A 59 -23.63 4.52 17.42
C ALA A 59 -22.69 5.74 17.52
N VAL A 60 -21.63 5.67 18.34
CA VAL A 60 -20.60 6.69 18.38
C VAL A 60 -19.71 6.58 17.14
N VAL A 61 -19.27 5.36 16.81
CA VAL A 61 -18.43 5.11 15.65
C VAL A 61 -19.29 4.78 14.43
N ASN A 62 -20.20 3.81 14.56
CA ASN A 62 -21.08 3.37 13.49
C ASN A 62 -22.19 4.37 13.22
N SER A 63 -22.62 4.45 11.98
CA SER A 63 -23.65 5.36 11.50
C SER A 63 -24.63 4.65 10.57
N ALA A 64 -25.62 5.39 10.06
CA ALA A 64 -26.49 4.91 8.98
C ALA A 64 -25.84 5.05 7.59
N SER A 65 -24.66 5.65 7.53
CA SER A 65 -23.83 5.77 6.34
C SER A 65 -22.99 4.51 6.14
N ASN A 66 -22.29 4.44 5.02
CA ASN A 66 -21.34 3.37 4.77
C ASN A 66 -20.11 3.58 5.66
N ASP A 67 -19.79 2.62 6.53
CA ASP A 67 -18.63 2.67 7.42
C ASP A 67 -17.78 1.40 7.18
N GLN A 68 -16.62 1.58 6.56
CA GLN A 68 -15.85 0.47 5.97
C GLN A 68 -14.33 0.68 6.09
N HIS A 69 -13.57 -0.37 5.77
CA HIS A 69 -12.11 -0.36 5.69
C HIS A 69 -11.40 0.23 6.92
N PRO A 70 -11.58 -0.36 8.11
CA PRO A 70 -10.89 0.09 9.31
C PRO A 70 -9.38 -0.21 9.25
N SER A 71 -8.56 0.73 9.73
CA SER A 71 -7.13 0.56 10.00
C SER A 71 -6.79 1.21 11.33
N ILE A 72 -6.04 0.51 12.18
CA ILE A 72 -5.81 0.89 13.57
C ILE A 72 -4.33 1.14 13.83
N SER A 73 -4.02 2.15 14.64
CA SER A 73 -2.65 2.43 15.10
C SER A 73 -2.09 1.30 15.96
N LYS A 74 -0.76 1.18 15.99
CA LYS A 74 -0.04 0.16 16.78
C LYS A 74 -0.39 0.15 18.26
N ASP A 75 -0.63 1.33 18.84
CA ASP A 75 -1.03 1.48 20.24
C ASP A 75 -2.53 1.21 20.48
N GLY A 76 -3.30 1.01 19.40
CA GLY A 76 -4.73 0.75 19.46
C GLY A 76 -5.57 1.96 19.83
N LEU A 77 -5.02 3.18 19.80
CA LEU A 77 -5.70 4.40 20.29
C LEU A 77 -6.35 5.23 19.18
N SER A 78 -5.99 4.99 17.92
CA SER A 78 -6.49 5.72 16.76
C SER A 78 -6.99 4.74 15.70
N LEU A 79 -8.27 4.85 15.36
CA LEU A 79 -8.94 4.03 14.34
C LEU A 79 -9.33 4.91 13.16
N TYR A 80 -8.70 4.63 12.03
CA TYR A 80 -8.95 5.22 10.73
C TYR A 80 -9.97 4.36 10.00
N PHE A 81 -10.93 4.97 9.31
CA PHE A 81 -11.94 4.24 8.55
C PHE A 81 -12.56 5.13 7.47
N VAL A 82 -13.22 4.51 6.51
CA VAL A 82 -13.91 5.21 5.43
C VAL A 82 -15.36 5.46 5.80
N SER A 83 -15.87 6.66 5.53
CA SER A 83 -17.29 6.93 5.62
C SER A 83 -17.80 8.00 4.66
N ASN A 84 -19.03 7.82 4.18
CA ASN A 84 -19.81 8.83 3.45
C ASN A 84 -20.82 9.57 4.36
N ARG A 85 -20.54 9.64 5.66
CA ARG A 85 -21.34 10.43 6.61
C ARG A 85 -21.28 11.93 6.32
N PRO A 86 -22.31 12.72 6.69
CA PRO A 86 -22.30 14.16 6.53
C PRO A 86 -21.10 14.83 7.24
N GLY A 87 -20.57 15.90 6.64
CA GLY A 87 -19.40 16.64 7.16
C GLY A 87 -18.09 16.31 6.45
N GLY A 88 -18.12 15.48 5.41
CA GLY A 88 -16.99 15.22 4.52
C GLY A 88 -16.79 16.25 3.40
N TYR A 89 -15.75 16.04 2.60
CA TYR A 89 -15.32 16.83 1.45
C TYR A 89 -15.82 16.25 0.12
N GLY A 90 -16.01 14.93 0.04
CA GLY A 90 -16.34 14.22 -1.19
C GLY A 90 -17.31 13.07 -0.99
N GLY A 91 -17.18 12.05 -1.84
CA GLY A 91 -18.06 10.87 -1.81
C GLY A 91 -17.83 10.03 -0.56
N ASN A 92 -16.78 9.22 -0.57
CA ASN A 92 -16.28 8.56 0.62
C ASN A 92 -15.01 9.28 1.08
N ASP A 93 -14.91 9.51 2.38
CA ASP A 93 -13.76 10.18 2.99
C ASP A 93 -13.14 9.28 4.07
N ILE A 94 -11.90 9.57 4.43
CA ILE A 94 -11.22 8.96 5.57
C ILE A 94 -11.50 9.78 6.83
N TRP A 95 -12.00 9.09 7.85
CA TRP A 95 -12.31 9.57 9.19
C TRP A 95 -11.42 8.89 10.21
N ILE A 96 -11.26 9.54 11.36
CA ILE A 96 -10.55 9.00 12.52
C ILE A 96 -11.43 9.07 13.76
N THR A 97 -11.40 8.04 14.59
CA THR A 97 -11.85 8.10 15.98
C THR A 97 -10.72 7.71 16.92
N GLN A 98 -10.70 8.32 18.10
CA GLN A 98 -9.64 8.16 19.08
C GLN A 98 -10.20 7.78 20.46
N ARG A 99 -9.37 7.15 21.28
CA ARG A 99 -9.63 6.84 22.68
C ARG A 99 -8.37 7.05 23.51
N THR A 100 -8.51 7.24 24.82
CA THR A 100 -7.37 7.55 25.69
C THR A 100 -6.59 6.30 26.11
N THR A 101 -7.28 5.20 26.41
CA THR A 101 -6.67 3.86 26.60
C THR A 101 -7.40 2.80 25.78
N VAL A 102 -6.85 1.58 25.72
CA VAL A 102 -7.45 0.48 24.96
C VAL A 102 -8.73 -0.09 25.61
N GLU A 103 -9.01 0.31 26.84
CA GLU A 103 -10.24 0.00 27.60
C GLU A 103 -11.30 1.10 27.50
N ASP A 104 -10.90 2.31 27.10
CA ASP A 104 -11.82 3.43 26.98
C ASP A 104 -12.72 3.31 25.75
N PRO A 105 -13.96 3.86 25.83
CA PRO A 105 -14.81 3.97 24.66
C PRO A 105 -14.18 4.88 23.60
N TRP A 106 -14.48 4.59 22.33
CA TRP A 106 -14.14 5.46 21.22
C TRP A 106 -14.85 6.81 21.32
N GLY A 107 -14.16 7.87 20.94
CA GLY A 107 -14.72 9.22 20.81
C GLY A 107 -15.52 9.42 19.51
N PRO A 108 -16.20 10.58 19.37
CA PRO A 108 -16.88 10.91 18.13
C PRO A 108 -15.87 11.04 16.97
N PRO A 109 -16.14 10.42 15.81
CA PRO A 109 -15.24 10.50 14.66
C PRO A 109 -15.08 11.90 14.10
N GLN A 110 -13.88 12.18 13.59
CA GLN A 110 -13.48 13.44 12.96
C GLN A 110 -13.01 13.14 11.54
N ASN A 111 -13.36 14.00 10.58
CA ASN A 111 -12.85 13.90 9.23
C ASN A 111 -11.36 14.26 9.22
N LEU A 112 -10.50 13.53 8.48
CA LEU A 112 -9.06 13.81 8.43
C LEU A 112 -8.69 15.13 7.73
N GLY A 113 -9.66 15.88 7.24
CA GLY A 113 -9.46 17.19 6.66
C GLY A 113 -8.97 17.12 5.21
N SER A 114 -8.86 18.30 4.61
CA SER A 114 -8.47 18.47 3.21
C SER A 114 -7.02 18.13 2.89
N ALA A 115 -6.20 17.81 3.89
CA ALA A 115 -4.85 17.31 3.66
C ALA A 115 -4.91 15.90 3.05
N ILE A 116 -5.83 15.07 3.54
CA ILE A 116 -6.04 13.70 3.04
C ILE A 116 -7.21 13.66 2.06
N ASN A 117 -8.37 14.16 2.47
CA ASN A 117 -9.62 14.03 1.72
C ASN A 117 -9.75 15.09 0.63
N THR A 118 -10.43 14.72 -0.44
CA THR A 118 -10.67 15.58 -1.61
C THR A 118 -12.16 15.64 -1.94
N SER A 119 -12.53 16.30 -3.03
CA SER A 119 -13.90 16.21 -3.56
C SER A 119 -14.18 14.88 -4.28
N SER A 120 -13.14 14.09 -4.56
CA SER A 120 -13.26 12.73 -5.10
C SER A 120 -13.60 11.75 -3.97
N SER A 121 -13.52 10.45 -4.24
CA SER A 121 -13.64 9.44 -3.18
C SER A 121 -12.25 8.94 -2.78
N ASP A 122 -12.04 8.85 -1.47
CA ASP A 122 -10.81 8.45 -0.80
C ASP A 122 -11.10 7.25 0.10
N PHE A 123 -10.37 6.15 -0.10
CA PHE A 123 -10.74 4.83 0.38
C PHE A 123 -9.58 4.06 1.01
N ALA A 124 -9.97 3.00 1.73
CA ALA A 124 -9.11 1.93 2.26
C ALA A 124 -7.78 2.44 2.84
N PRO A 125 -7.83 3.25 3.91
CA PRO A 125 -6.63 3.64 4.63
C PRO A 125 -5.92 2.39 5.16
N ASP A 126 -4.61 2.33 4.97
CA ASP A 126 -3.74 1.34 5.58
C ASP A 126 -2.56 2.05 6.25
N LEU A 127 -2.62 2.11 7.58
CA LEU A 127 -1.62 2.76 8.42
C LEU A 127 -0.48 1.78 8.71
N THR A 128 0.75 2.19 8.38
CA THR A 128 1.93 1.38 8.70
C THR A 128 2.15 1.26 10.20
N ILE A 129 2.78 0.15 10.61
CA ILE A 129 2.99 -0.17 12.03
C ILE A 129 3.85 0.86 12.79
N ASP A 130 4.75 1.55 12.09
CA ASP A 130 5.55 2.65 12.63
C ASP A 130 4.75 3.95 12.79
N GLY A 131 3.59 4.03 12.14
CA GLY A 131 2.67 5.13 12.13
C GLY A 131 3.04 6.26 11.17
N HIS A 132 4.08 6.15 10.33
CA HIS A 132 4.57 7.27 9.53
C HIS A 132 3.96 7.35 8.12
N HIS A 133 3.39 6.26 7.62
CA HIS A 133 2.81 6.19 6.29
C HIS A 133 1.34 5.75 6.35
N LEU A 134 0.52 6.38 5.53
CA LEU A 134 -0.87 6.01 5.30
C LEU A 134 -1.04 5.73 3.81
N TYR A 135 -1.17 4.46 3.45
CA TYR A 135 -1.53 4.06 2.10
C TYR A 135 -3.04 4.18 1.94
N LEU A 136 -3.50 4.55 0.74
CA LEU A 136 -4.91 4.68 0.42
C LEU A 136 -5.10 4.54 -1.10
N ASN A 137 -6.34 4.27 -1.52
CA ASN A 137 -6.72 4.43 -2.91
C ASN A 137 -7.67 5.62 -3.10
N SER A 138 -7.62 6.25 -4.27
CA SER A 138 -8.40 7.47 -4.53
C SER A 138 -8.72 7.66 -6.01
N THR A 139 -9.91 8.21 -6.27
CA THR A 139 -10.35 8.66 -7.61
C THR A 139 -10.03 10.13 -7.87
N ARG A 140 -9.03 10.69 -7.17
CA ARG A 140 -8.58 12.07 -7.36
C ARG A 140 -7.96 12.26 -8.75
N PRO A 141 -8.19 13.41 -9.42
CA PRO A 141 -7.57 13.68 -10.71
C PRO A 141 -6.04 13.70 -10.66
N GLY A 142 -5.41 13.33 -11.77
CA GLY A 142 -3.95 13.38 -11.93
C GLY A 142 -3.23 12.06 -11.66
N GLY A 143 -3.97 10.98 -11.37
CA GLY A 143 -3.44 9.62 -11.36
C GLY A 143 -3.45 8.95 -12.73
N CYS A 144 -3.41 7.62 -12.76
CA CYS A 144 -3.20 6.80 -13.96
C CYS A 144 -4.52 6.35 -14.61
N GLY A 145 -5.62 6.35 -13.85
CA GLY A 145 -6.87 5.75 -14.28
C GLY A 145 -8.04 6.04 -13.35
N GLY A 146 -8.85 5.00 -13.10
CA GLY A 146 -10.06 5.07 -12.28
C GLY A 146 -9.76 5.44 -10.83
N SER A 147 -9.37 4.45 -10.03
CA SER A 147 -8.88 4.61 -8.66
C SER A 147 -7.41 4.20 -8.61
N ASP A 148 -6.54 5.09 -8.13
CA ASP A 148 -5.10 4.83 -8.05
C ASP A 148 -4.62 4.69 -6.59
N LEU A 149 -3.42 4.15 -6.41
CA LEU A 149 -2.78 4.02 -5.11
C LEU A 149 -1.94 5.25 -4.75
N TYR A 150 -2.04 5.69 -3.50
CA TYR A 150 -1.35 6.86 -2.97
C TYR A 150 -0.72 6.54 -1.60
N VAL A 151 0.23 7.39 -1.20
CA VAL A 151 0.78 7.41 0.17
C VAL A 151 0.80 8.83 0.73
N ALA A 152 0.26 9.01 1.93
CA ALA A 152 0.46 10.19 2.76
C ALA A 152 1.50 9.88 3.85
N ARG A 153 2.23 10.92 4.29
CA ARG A 153 3.29 10.79 5.29
C ARG A 153 3.10 11.76 6.43
N ARG A 154 3.47 11.38 7.64
CA ARG A 154 3.55 12.30 8.78
C ARG A 154 4.86 12.12 9.52
N ARG A 155 5.38 13.23 10.05
CA ARG A 155 6.62 13.22 10.82
C ARG A 155 6.39 12.85 12.28
N ASP A 156 5.31 13.35 12.87
CA ASP A 156 4.96 13.07 14.25
C ASP A 156 3.79 12.08 14.27
N LYS A 157 4.05 10.86 14.74
CA LYS A 157 3.01 9.83 14.86
C LYS A 157 1.99 10.12 15.97
N GLY A 158 2.29 11.06 16.87
CA GLY A 158 1.33 11.56 17.86
C GLY A 158 0.40 12.65 17.32
N ASP A 159 0.68 13.17 16.12
CA ASP A 159 -0.21 14.09 15.41
C ASP A 159 -0.99 13.33 14.32
N ASP A 160 -2.19 12.88 14.67
CA ASP A 160 -3.09 12.18 13.73
C ASP A 160 -3.68 13.08 12.62
N PHE A 161 -3.45 14.39 12.69
CA PHE A 161 -3.86 15.35 11.66
C PHE A 161 -2.67 15.95 10.88
N GLY A 162 -1.44 15.58 11.26
CA GLY A 162 -0.18 16.09 10.69
C GLY A 162 0.23 15.44 9.36
N TRP A 163 -0.73 14.95 8.57
CA TRP A 163 -0.47 14.26 7.32
C TRP A 163 -0.09 15.22 6.18
N SER A 164 0.88 14.81 5.37
CA SER A 164 1.15 15.43 4.07
C SER A 164 0.05 15.08 3.07
N PRO A 165 -0.16 15.92 2.03
CA PRO A 165 -0.98 15.53 0.89
C PRO A 165 -0.54 14.17 0.30
N PRO A 166 -1.48 13.26 0.01
CA PRO A 166 -1.17 11.98 -0.61
C PRO A 166 -0.43 12.13 -1.95
N GLN A 167 0.66 11.39 -2.12
CA GLN A 167 1.43 11.31 -3.36
C GLN A 167 1.06 10.02 -4.11
N ASN A 168 0.82 10.13 -5.41
CA ASN A 168 0.52 8.99 -6.27
C ASN A 168 1.76 8.06 -6.34
N LEU A 169 1.56 6.74 -6.25
CA LEU A 169 2.66 5.77 -6.28
C LEU A 169 3.22 5.49 -7.68
N GLY A 170 2.58 6.02 -8.71
CA GLY A 170 2.99 5.98 -10.11
C GLY A 170 2.31 4.89 -10.93
N CYS A 171 2.35 5.06 -12.25
CA CYS A 171 1.69 4.14 -13.21
C CYS A 171 2.50 2.88 -13.52
N SER A 172 3.54 2.60 -12.73
CA SER A 172 4.16 1.27 -12.70
C SER A 172 3.32 0.31 -11.85
N ILE A 173 2.82 0.79 -10.71
CA ILE A 173 2.01 0.00 -9.78
C ILE A 173 0.51 0.17 -10.08
N SER A 174 0.06 1.40 -10.34
CA SER A 174 -1.32 1.70 -10.74
C SER A 174 -1.51 1.59 -12.25
N THR A 175 -2.75 1.37 -12.68
CA THR A 175 -3.11 1.23 -14.10
C THR A 175 -4.25 2.16 -14.49
N ILE A 176 -4.77 2.00 -15.70
CA ILE A 176 -5.95 2.73 -16.16
C ILE A 176 -7.25 2.25 -15.49
N TYR A 177 -7.20 1.12 -14.78
CA TYR A 177 -8.34 0.50 -14.13
C TYR A 177 -8.50 0.98 -12.67
N ASP A 178 -9.30 0.27 -11.88
CA ASP A 178 -9.48 0.56 -10.46
C ASP A 178 -8.53 -0.30 -9.63
N GLU A 179 -7.58 0.34 -8.94
CA GLU A 179 -6.87 -0.25 -7.81
C GLU A 179 -7.56 0.10 -6.49
N SER A 180 -7.65 -0.89 -5.59
CA SER A 180 -8.36 -0.76 -4.33
C SER A 180 -7.67 -1.55 -3.21
N GLY A 181 -7.95 -1.15 -1.97
CA GLY A 181 -7.56 -1.92 -0.78
C GLY A 181 -6.06 -2.17 -0.63
N PRO A 182 -5.19 -1.14 -0.65
CA PRO A 182 -3.78 -1.34 -0.36
C PRO A 182 -3.60 -1.96 1.03
N THR A 183 -2.65 -2.88 1.15
CA THR A 183 -2.23 -3.51 2.41
C THR A 183 -0.71 -3.64 2.39
N PHE A 184 -0.06 -2.89 3.27
CA PHE A 184 1.38 -2.84 3.39
C PHE A 184 1.91 -3.92 4.33
N PHE A 185 3.03 -4.51 3.95
CA PHE A 185 3.79 -5.43 4.79
C PHE A 185 5.28 -5.16 4.63
N ASP A 186 5.99 -5.04 5.76
CA ASP A 186 7.45 -4.91 5.78
C ASP A 186 8.07 -6.19 6.31
N ASP A 187 8.82 -6.88 5.45
CA ASP A 187 9.63 -8.02 5.85
C ASP A 187 10.99 -7.51 6.34
N GLU A 188 11.06 -7.20 7.64
CA GLU A 188 12.28 -6.73 8.30
C GLU A 188 13.47 -7.69 8.12
N ALA A 189 13.23 -9.00 7.94
CA ALA A 189 14.29 -9.99 7.80
C ALA A 189 15.00 -9.88 6.45
N THR A 190 14.26 -9.51 5.39
CA THR A 190 14.83 -9.34 4.04
C THR A 190 14.97 -7.88 3.60
N GLY A 191 14.43 -6.94 4.37
CA GLY A 191 14.29 -5.53 3.99
C GLY A 191 13.43 -5.34 2.75
N THR A 192 12.46 -6.24 2.52
CA THR A 192 11.54 -6.14 1.38
C THR A 192 10.22 -5.60 1.88
N GLN A 193 9.76 -4.51 1.28
CA GLN A 193 8.44 -3.99 1.51
C GLN A 193 7.50 -4.48 0.40
N PHE A 194 6.31 -4.90 0.80
CA PHE A 194 5.25 -5.41 -0.05
C PHE A 194 4.03 -4.49 0.06
N LEU A 195 3.40 -4.23 -1.08
CA LEU A 195 2.08 -3.62 -1.13
C LEU A 195 1.17 -4.56 -1.89
N TYR A 196 0.28 -5.23 -1.16
CA TYR A 196 -0.82 -6.00 -1.73
C TYR A 196 -1.97 -5.06 -2.02
N PHE A 197 -2.69 -5.30 -3.10
CA PHE A 197 -3.87 -4.52 -3.47
C PHE A 197 -4.73 -5.34 -4.44
N THR A 198 -5.98 -4.93 -4.66
CA THR A 198 -6.80 -5.51 -5.72
C THR A 198 -6.83 -4.61 -6.94
N SER A 199 -6.98 -5.19 -8.13
CA SER A 199 -7.15 -4.43 -9.36
C SER A 199 -8.25 -4.99 -10.24
N PHE A 200 -9.08 -4.09 -10.80
CA PHE A 200 -10.26 -4.44 -11.57
C PHE A 200 -9.95 -4.69 -13.05
N ASN A 201 -10.27 -5.87 -13.57
CA ASN A 201 -10.21 -6.21 -15.00
C ASN A 201 -8.86 -5.92 -15.67
N ARG A 202 -7.76 -6.11 -14.94
CA ARG A 202 -6.44 -6.08 -15.56
C ARG A 202 -6.32 -7.21 -16.58
N PRO A 203 -5.66 -6.98 -17.75
CA PRO A 203 -5.58 -7.99 -18.81
C PRO A 203 -4.87 -9.29 -18.42
N ASP A 204 -4.02 -9.25 -17.39
CA ASP A 204 -3.31 -10.41 -16.84
C ASP A 204 -4.04 -11.07 -15.67
N GLY A 205 -5.19 -10.52 -15.24
CA GLY A 205 -6.06 -11.09 -14.20
C GLY A 205 -7.11 -12.06 -14.75
N LEU A 206 -7.92 -12.59 -13.85
CA LEU A 206 -9.04 -13.50 -14.14
C LEU A 206 -10.36 -12.74 -14.37
N GLY A 207 -10.40 -11.45 -14.06
CA GLY A 207 -11.55 -10.55 -14.25
C GLY A 207 -12.12 -10.07 -12.91
N ASP A 208 -12.99 -9.07 -12.96
CA ASP A 208 -13.42 -8.34 -11.75
C ASP A 208 -12.19 -7.91 -10.92
N PHE A 209 -12.18 -8.03 -9.59
CA PHE A 209 -11.03 -7.70 -8.75
C PHE A 209 -10.15 -8.92 -8.46
N ASP A 210 -8.90 -8.88 -8.93
CA ASP A 210 -7.85 -9.85 -8.62
C ASP A 210 -6.81 -9.24 -7.65
N ILE A 211 -6.12 -10.08 -6.86
CA ILE A 211 -5.08 -9.68 -5.91
C ILE A 211 -3.72 -9.55 -6.63
N TYR A 212 -3.09 -8.40 -6.47
CA TYR A 212 -1.75 -8.08 -6.98
C TYR A 212 -0.81 -7.74 -5.82
N VAL A 213 0.50 -7.87 -6.07
CA VAL A 213 1.55 -7.42 -5.17
C VAL A 213 2.60 -6.58 -5.90
N SER A 214 3.05 -5.50 -5.28
CA SER A 214 4.25 -4.78 -5.68
C SER A 214 5.29 -4.82 -4.57
N THR A 215 6.57 -4.69 -4.93
CA THR A 215 7.69 -4.72 -3.98
C THR A 215 8.66 -3.55 -4.15
N ARG A 216 9.34 -3.19 -3.07
CA ARG A 216 10.49 -2.27 -3.06
C ARG A 216 11.48 -2.61 -1.93
N ARG A 217 12.66 -2.01 -1.94
CA ARG A 217 13.76 -2.27 -0.96
C ARG A 217 13.92 -1.19 0.11
N GLY A 218 13.16 -0.10 0.04
CA GLY A 218 13.16 0.96 1.03
C GLY A 218 12.22 2.11 0.66
N ASP A 219 12.07 3.07 1.57
CA ASP A 219 11.05 4.12 1.44
C ASP A 219 11.27 5.10 0.28
N GLU A 220 12.53 5.26 -0.12
CA GLU A 220 12.97 6.13 -1.23
C GLU A 220 12.95 5.41 -2.58
N ASP A 221 12.82 4.07 -2.58
CA ASP A 221 12.73 3.29 -3.80
C ASP A 221 11.33 3.38 -4.40
N ALA A 222 11.28 3.45 -5.73
CA ALA A 222 10.02 3.31 -6.45
C ALA A 222 9.45 1.91 -6.27
N TRP A 223 8.13 1.82 -6.19
CA TRP A 223 7.42 0.54 -6.24
C TRP A 223 7.64 -0.13 -7.60
N GLY A 224 7.90 -1.45 -7.57
CA GLY A 224 7.89 -2.29 -8.76
C GLY A 224 6.50 -2.33 -9.44
N PRO A 225 6.39 -3.00 -10.59
CA PRO A 225 5.08 -3.24 -11.17
C PRO A 225 4.21 -4.11 -10.26
N GLY A 226 2.90 -3.95 -10.34
CA GLY A 226 1.97 -4.89 -9.73
C GLY A 226 2.04 -6.24 -10.44
N VAL A 227 2.27 -7.31 -9.70
CA VAL A 227 2.34 -8.69 -10.18
C VAL A 227 1.14 -9.46 -9.64
N ASP A 228 0.43 -10.16 -10.53
CA ASP A 228 -0.71 -11.01 -10.18
C ASP A 228 -0.30 -12.12 -9.19
N VAL A 229 -1.06 -12.30 -8.12
CA VAL A 229 -0.83 -13.33 -7.09
C VAL A 229 -1.65 -14.57 -7.45
N VAL A 230 -1.20 -15.27 -8.50
CA VAL A 230 -1.89 -16.41 -9.13
C VAL A 230 -2.26 -17.54 -8.15
N GLU A 231 -1.55 -17.68 -7.03
CA GLU A 231 -1.81 -18.72 -6.04
C GLU A 231 -3.05 -18.47 -5.17
N VAL A 232 -3.56 -17.22 -5.12
CA VAL A 232 -4.77 -16.86 -4.34
C VAL A 232 -5.94 -16.38 -5.19
N ASN A 233 -5.70 -16.04 -6.47
CA ASN A 233 -6.77 -15.69 -7.40
C ASN A 233 -7.41 -16.96 -7.98
N GLY A 234 -8.74 -17.02 -7.95
CA GLY A 234 -9.53 -18.17 -8.38
C GLY A 234 -10.54 -17.80 -9.46
N PRO A 235 -10.93 -18.75 -10.34
CA PRO A 235 -11.89 -18.52 -11.42
C PRO A 235 -13.34 -18.37 -10.96
#